data_AF-A0A519T1A7-F1
#
_entry.id   AF-A0A519T1A7-F1
#
_cell.length_a   1.000
_cell.length_b   1.000
_cell.length_c   1.000
_cell.angle_alpha   90.00
_cell.angle_beta   90.00
_cell.angle_gamma   90.00
#
_symmetry.space_group_name_H-M   'P 1'
#
loop_
_entity.id
_entity.type
_entity.pdbx_description
1 polymer ?
#
loop_
_entity_poly.entity_id
_entity_poly.type
_entity_poly.pdbx_seq_one_letter_code
_entity_poly.pdbx_strand_id
1 'polypeptide(L)'
;MKTTFTRFSFMRRYWACALALLLLPLLGWGQSTTIVISQVYGGGGGSGATYNKDYVELFNKSGVDVVVTGWTLRYGTSGSATPSTSTQLATSLVVLPANTTIQSGKYFLIRLGSNNPTSTAASLPPSDAMFDFDIANAGGKLQLLDNTGKLIDYVGYGTANFYNGTGAAPAPSVTNASTRRNNGCQDTGNNNADFTTLAATPRNTGSAGVSCAAPTITSFTPASGPINSVVTITGTGFTGATVVRFNSTAAASFSVTDASTITATVAAGTTSGAISVTTSNGTAT
;
A
#
# COMPACT_ATOMS: atom_id res chain seq x y z
N MET A 1 15.37 -11.54 -82.81
CA MET A 1 14.11 -11.83 -82.08
C MET A 1 14.40 -11.73 -80.60
N LYS A 2 13.74 -10.79 -79.90
CA LYS A 2 13.93 -10.45 -78.49
C LYS A 2 13.27 -11.51 -77.60
N THR A 3 13.99 -12.03 -76.62
CA THR A 3 13.43 -12.77 -75.47
C THR A 3 13.73 -12.00 -74.19
N THR A 4 12.67 -11.51 -73.57
CA THR A 4 12.68 -10.72 -72.34
C THR A 4 12.60 -11.67 -71.14
N PHE A 5 13.54 -11.59 -70.19
CA PHE A 5 13.42 -12.21 -68.88
C PHE A 5 13.06 -11.13 -67.83
N THR A 6 11.86 -11.22 -67.29
CA THR A 6 11.37 -10.41 -66.16
C THR A 6 11.98 -10.93 -64.86
N ARG A 7 12.84 -10.12 -64.23
CA ARG A 7 13.22 -10.31 -62.81
C ARG A 7 12.18 -9.63 -61.93
N PHE A 8 11.46 -10.42 -61.13
CA PHE A 8 10.68 -9.93 -60.01
C PHE A 8 11.62 -9.46 -58.90
N SER A 9 11.72 -8.14 -58.70
CA SER A 9 12.20 -7.55 -57.46
C SER A 9 10.98 -7.10 -56.65
N PHE A 10 10.69 -7.76 -55.53
CA PHE A 10 9.80 -7.20 -54.51
C PHE A 10 10.52 -7.09 -53.18
N MET A 11 10.47 -5.86 -52.69
CA MET A 11 11.03 -5.30 -51.47
C MET A 11 10.77 -6.17 -50.24
N ARG A 12 11.85 -6.47 -49.50
CA ARG A 12 11.78 -6.92 -48.11
C ARG A 12 11.40 -5.70 -47.26
N ARG A 13 10.10 -5.51 -47.01
CA ARG A 13 9.60 -4.51 -46.05
C ARG A 13 9.98 -4.94 -44.64
N TYR A 14 11.00 -4.31 -44.06
CA TYR A 14 11.25 -4.37 -42.63
C TYR A 14 10.09 -3.70 -41.90
N TRP A 15 9.25 -4.48 -41.25
CA TRP A 15 8.36 -3.99 -40.21
C TRP A 15 9.22 -3.79 -38.96
N ALA A 16 9.68 -2.56 -38.73
CA ALA A 16 10.14 -2.18 -37.41
C ALA A 16 8.92 -2.06 -36.51
N CYS A 17 8.53 -3.17 -35.87
CA CYS A 17 7.70 -3.12 -34.66
C CYS A 17 8.49 -2.29 -33.63
N ALA A 18 8.08 -1.04 -33.45
CA ALA A 18 8.48 -0.25 -32.30
C ALA A 18 7.92 -0.93 -31.05
N LEU A 19 8.72 -1.84 -30.47
CA LEU A 19 8.50 -2.32 -29.12
C LEU A 19 8.85 -1.15 -28.19
N ALA A 20 7.89 -0.25 -28.00
CA ALA A 20 7.93 0.66 -26.88
C ALA A 20 7.80 -0.21 -25.62
N LEU A 21 8.94 -0.67 -25.10
CA LEU A 21 9.02 -1.07 -23.70
C LEU A 21 8.59 0.18 -22.91
N LEU A 22 7.34 0.20 -22.48
CA LEU A 22 6.92 1.04 -21.36
C LEU A 22 7.78 0.58 -20.18
N LEU A 23 8.97 1.16 -20.01
CA LEU A 23 9.56 1.30 -18.69
C LEU A 23 8.62 2.25 -17.94
N LEU A 24 7.55 1.69 -17.39
CA LEU A 24 6.87 2.32 -16.27
C LEU A 24 7.96 2.59 -15.24
N PRO A 25 8.08 3.83 -14.74
CA PRO A 25 9.09 4.11 -13.73
C PRO A 25 8.83 3.18 -12.55
N LEU A 26 9.81 2.35 -12.23
CA LEU A 26 9.96 1.64 -10.95
C LEU A 26 10.21 2.67 -9.83
N LEU A 27 9.44 3.76 -9.80
CA LEU A 27 9.30 4.57 -8.61
C LEU A 27 8.57 3.66 -7.63
N GLY A 28 9.30 3.06 -6.70
CA GLY A 28 8.69 2.38 -5.57
C GLY A 28 7.79 3.39 -4.87
N TRP A 29 6.47 3.20 -4.95
CA TRP A 29 5.54 4.00 -4.19
C TRP A 29 5.79 3.61 -2.74
N GLY A 30 6.25 4.58 -1.94
CA GLY A 30 6.72 4.33 -0.58
C GLY A 30 5.70 3.52 0.22
N GLN A 31 6.18 2.46 0.87
CA GLN A 31 5.39 1.67 1.82
C GLN A 31 4.90 2.59 2.95
N SER A 32 3.66 2.41 3.39
CA SER A 32 3.17 3.18 4.53
C SER A 32 3.93 2.75 5.78
N THR A 33 4.28 3.71 6.63
CA THR A 33 4.88 3.41 7.94
C THR A 33 3.84 3.36 9.05
N THR A 34 2.58 3.72 8.76
CA THR A 34 1.51 3.89 9.75
C THR A 34 0.19 3.29 9.29
N ILE A 35 -0.66 4.06 8.61
CA ILE A 35 -2.00 3.62 8.20
C ILE A 35 -1.95 2.97 6.82
N VAL A 36 -2.67 1.87 6.65
CA VAL A 36 -2.91 1.23 5.36
C VAL A 36 -4.40 0.97 5.15
N ILE A 37 -4.81 0.85 3.90
CA ILE A 37 -6.08 0.26 3.51
C ILE A 37 -5.97 -1.25 3.76
N SER A 38 -6.78 -1.78 4.67
CA SER A 38 -6.75 -3.19 5.07
C SER A 38 -7.82 -4.04 4.40
N GLN A 39 -8.97 -3.48 4.04
CA GLN A 39 -9.99 -4.20 3.28
C GLN A 39 -10.70 -3.28 2.28
N VAL A 40 -11.08 -3.86 1.15
CA VAL A 40 -11.91 -3.24 0.12
C VAL A 40 -13.07 -4.18 -0.20
N TYR A 41 -14.30 -3.69 -0.07
CA TYR A 41 -15.51 -4.43 -0.40
C TYR A 41 -16.47 -3.55 -1.19
N GLY A 42 -16.58 -3.84 -2.49
CA GLY A 42 -17.49 -3.18 -3.43
C GLY A 42 -18.70 -4.04 -3.82
N GLY A 43 -19.02 -5.03 -2.99
CA GLY A 43 -20.09 -6.01 -3.23
C GLY A 43 -21.44 -5.62 -2.64
N GLY A 44 -21.50 -4.50 -1.92
CA GLY A 44 -22.60 -4.06 -1.08
C GLY A 44 -23.92 -3.96 -1.84
N GLY A 45 -24.94 -4.60 -1.29
CA GLY A 45 -26.30 -4.56 -1.83
C GLY A 45 -26.52 -5.40 -3.09
N GLY A 46 -25.47 -5.93 -3.70
CA GLY A 46 -25.57 -6.85 -4.84
C GLY A 46 -26.40 -8.10 -4.52
N SER A 47 -26.86 -8.79 -5.58
CA SER A 47 -27.54 -10.08 -5.41
C SER A 47 -26.60 -11.09 -4.73
N GLY A 48 -27.05 -11.68 -3.62
CA GLY A 48 -26.24 -12.59 -2.80
C GLY A 48 -25.15 -11.91 -1.96
N ALA A 49 -25.21 -10.59 -1.79
CA ALA A 49 -24.22 -9.86 -1.01
C ALA A 49 -24.25 -10.22 0.47
N THR A 50 -23.07 -10.35 1.08
CA THR A 50 -22.94 -10.52 2.55
C THR A 50 -23.46 -9.28 3.27
N TYR A 51 -23.11 -8.08 2.78
CA TYR A 51 -23.52 -6.82 3.39
C TYR A 51 -24.31 -5.95 2.43
N ASN A 52 -25.18 -5.12 2.98
CA ASN A 52 -25.99 -4.17 2.22
C ASN A 52 -25.24 -2.90 1.80
N LYS A 53 -24.03 -2.68 2.31
CA LYS A 53 -23.18 -1.51 2.00
C LYS A 53 -21.79 -1.94 1.56
N ASP A 54 -21.22 -1.14 0.68
CA ASP A 54 -19.81 -1.14 0.38
C ASP A 54 -19.03 -0.62 1.59
N TYR A 55 -17.75 -0.98 1.69
CA TYR A 55 -16.86 -0.38 2.68
C TYR A 55 -15.40 -0.39 2.25
N VAL A 56 -14.67 0.53 2.88
CA VAL A 56 -13.21 0.51 2.96
C VAL A 56 -12.81 0.47 4.42
N GLU A 57 -11.85 -0.37 4.75
CA GLU A 57 -11.30 -0.48 6.10
C GLU A 57 -9.87 0.06 6.08
N LEU A 58 -9.54 0.90 7.06
CA LEU A 58 -8.17 1.31 7.34
C LEU A 58 -7.64 0.55 8.56
N PHE A 59 -6.32 0.36 8.61
CA PHE A 59 -5.62 -0.26 9.73
C PHE A 59 -4.41 0.57 10.11
N ASN A 60 -4.25 0.86 11.39
CA ASN A 60 -3.02 1.42 11.91
C ASN A 60 -2.03 0.29 12.20
N LYS A 61 -1.09 0.09 11.28
CA LYS A 61 -0.07 -0.95 11.39
C LYS A 61 1.11 -0.55 12.26
N SER A 62 1.17 0.70 12.70
CA SER A 62 2.22 1.19 13.60
C SER A 62 1.94 0.86 15.07
N GLY A 63 3.00 0.87 15.87
CA GLY A 63 2.95 0.75 17.34
C GLY A 63 2.57 2.04 18.06
N VAL A 64 2.08 3.07 17.36
CA VAL A 64 1.70 4.37 17.93
C VAL A 64 0.33 4.80 17.41
N ASP A 65 -0.38 5.60 18.20
CA ASP A 65 -1.66 6.18 17.79
C ASP A 65 -1.44 7.23 16.68
N VAL A 66 -2.33 7.24 15.68
CA VAL A 66 -2.20 8.13 14.52
C VAL A 66 -3.45 8.99 14.38
N VAL A 67 -3.25 10.31 14.41
CA VAL A 67 -4.29 11.29 14.13
C VAL A 67 -4.50 11.38 12.62
N VAL A 68 -5.71 11.04 12.16
CA VAL A 68 -6.09 11.02 10.74
C VAL A 68 -7.14 12.07 10.39
N THR A 69 -7.32 13.06 11.27
CA THR A 69 -8.25 14.18 11.03
C THR A 69 -7.92 14.90 9.73
N GLY A 70 -8.92 15.05 8.85
CA GLY A 70 -8.76 15.74 7.56
C GLY A 70 -8.01 14.94 6.49
N TRP A 71 -7.60 13.70 6.79
CA TRP A 71 -7.09 12.80 5.76
C TRP A 71 -8.17 12.50 4.73
N THR A 72 -7.75 12.22 3.50
CA THR A 72 -8.68 12.02 2.39
C THR A 72 -8.56 10.61 1.82
N LEU A 73 -9.68 9.89 1.72
CA LEU A 73 -9.80 8.70 0.89
C LEU A 73 -10.40 9.09 -0.46
N ARG A 74 -9.76 8.67 -1.56
CA ARG A 74 -10.24 8.89 -2.93
C ARG A 74 -10.48 7.57 -3.62
N TYR A 75 -11.50 7.53 -4.46
CA TYR A 75 -11.79 6.39 -5.32
C TYR A 75 -11.71 6.78 -6.79
N GLY A 76 -11.16 5.89 -7.61
CA GLY A 76 -11.16 5.97 -9.08
C GLY A 76 -11.53 4.63 -9.71
N THR A 77 -12.26 4.67 -10.82
CA THR A 77 -12.63 3.43 -11.54
C THR A 77 -11.41 2.76 -12.18
N SER A 78 -11.53 1.50 -12.56
CA SER A 78 -10.42 0.70 -13.09
C SER A 78 -9.71 1.34 -14.29
N GLY A 79 -10.44 2.00 -15.20
CA GLY A 79 -9.91 2.62 -16.41
C GLY A 79 -9.49 4.09 -16.30
N SER A 80 -9.90 4.82 -15.25
CA SER A 80 -9.53 6.25 -15.08
C SER A 80 -8.01 6.45 -15.05
N ALA A 81 -7.52 7.59 -15.56
CA ALA A 81 -6.10 7.94 -15.51
C ALA A 81 -5.58 7.95 -14.06
N THR A 82 -4.25 7.85 -13.88
CA THR A 82 -3.60 7.78 -12.57
C THR A 82 -4.02 8.96 -11.67
N PRO A 83 -4.38 8.73 -10.39
CA PRO A 83 -4.89 9.82 -9.57
C PRO A 83 -3.86 10.89 -9.13
N SER A 84 -2.63 10.84 -9.63
CA SER A 84 -1.56 11.76 -9.24
C SER A 84 -1.57 13.00 -10.13
N THR A 85 -1.94 14.14 -9.55
CA THR A 85 -1.76 15.55 -10.02
C THR A 85 -2.86 16.24 -10.84
N SER A 86 -3.92 15.58 -11.30
CA SER A 86 -4.97 16.26 -12.07
C SER A 86 -6.23 16.53 -11.26
N THR A 87 -6.78 17.73 -11.38
CA THR A 87 -8.12 18.14 -10.94
C THR A 87 -9.26 17.35 -11.62
N GLN A 88 -8.96 16.37 -12.47
CA GLN A 88 -9.93 15.49 -13.14
C GLN A 88 -10.36 14.22 -12.36
N LEU A 89 -9.93 14.02 -11.10
CA LEU A 89 -10.03 12.71 -10.44
C LEU A 89 -10.99 12.64 -9.25
N ALA A 90 -11.79 13.67 -9.01
CA ALA A 90 -12.77 13.64 -7.93
C ALA A 90 -14.12 13.18 -8.46
N THR A 91 -14.33 11.88 -8.70
CA THR A 91 -15.72 11.39 -8.75
C THR A 91 -16.26 11.03 -7.36
N SER A 92 -15.41 10.85 -6.33
CA SER A 92 -15.83 10.85 -4.91
C SER A 92 -14.65 11.03 -3.95
N LEU A 93 -14.74 12.04 -3.07
CA LEU A 93 -13.77 12.33 -2.01
C LEU A 93 -14.41 12.08 -0.64
N VAL A 94 -13.68 11.42 0.23
CA VAL A 94 -14.02 11.19 1.64
C VAL A 94 -13.02 11.94 2.48
N VAL A 95 -13.47 12.92 3.26
CA VAL A 95 -12.61 13.60 4.25
C VAL A 95 -12.92 13.00 5.62
N LEU A 96 -11.91 12.41 6.26
CA LEU A 96 -12.10 11.79 7.57
C LEU A 96 -12.48 12.86 8.62
N PRO A 97 -13.43 12.55 9.53
CA PRO A 97 -13.98 13.53 10.46
C PRO A 97 -12.95 14.20 11.37
N ALA A 98 -13.34 15.33 11.95
CA ALA A 98 -12.55 15.99 13.00
C ALA A 98 -12.37 15.06 14.23
N ASN A 99 -11.24 15.22 14.92
CA ASN A 99 -10.88 14.45 16.11
C ASN A 99 -10.78 12.93 15.87
N THR A 100 -10.50 12.52 14.64
CA THR A 100 -10.30 11.10 14.32
C THR A 100 -8.87 10.67 14.64
N THR A 101 -8.74 9.67 15.51
CA THR A 101 -7.49 8.97 15.83
C THR A 101 -7.71 7.48 15.67
N ILE A 102 -6.81 6.80 14.96
CA ILE A 102 -6.78 5.34 14.88
C ILE A 102 -5.68 4.88 15.83
N GLN A 103 -6.06 4.21 16.92
CA GLN A 103 -5.09 3.73 17.90
C GLN A 103 -4.17 2.67 17.30
N SER A 104 -2.98 2.49 17.87
CA SER A 104 -2.03 1.45 17.47
C SER A 104 -2.71 0.09 17.32
N GLY A 105 -2.53 -0.56 16.17
CA GLY A 105 -3.09 -1.87 15.89
C GLY A 105 -4.63 -1.92 15.77
N LYS A 106 -5.31 -0.77 15.69
CA LYS A 106 -6.76 -0.71 15.49
C LYS A 106 -7.16 -0.49 14.04
N TYR A 107 -8.42 -0.78 13.78
CA TYR A 107 -9.08 -0.61 12.49
C TYR A 107 -9.97 0.64 12.49
N PHE A 108 -10.33 1.09 11.31
CA PHE A 108 -11.29 2.18 11.10
C PHE A 108 -12.18 1.84 9.92
N LEU A 109 -13.48 1.69 10.17
CA LEU A 109 -14.46 1.26 9.18
C LEU A 109 -15.14 2.46 8.53
N ILE A 110 -14.95 2.59 7.23
CA ILE A 110 -15.63 3.60 6.41
C ILE A 110 -16.75 2.90 5.66
N ARG A 111 -17.99 3.11 6.11
CA ARG A 111 -19.18 2.71 5.35
C ARG A 111 -19.29 3.58 4.12
N LEU A 112 -19.54 2.93 2.98
CA LEU A 112 -19.81 3.58 1.71
C LEU A 112 -21.29 3.39 1.31
N GLY A 113 -21.61 3.65 0.04
CA GLY A 113 -22.93 3.48 -0.54
C GLY A 113 -23.36 2.01 -0.68
N SER A 114 -24.43 1.79 -1.43
CA SER A 114 -24.88 0.48 -1.85
C SER A 114 -25.22 0.49 -3.33
N ASN A 115 -24.76 -0.52 -4.06
CA ASN A 115 -25.18 -0.73 -5.45
C ASN A 115 -26.71 -1.04 -5.55
N ASN A 116 -27.37 -1.31 -4.42
CA ASN A 116 -28.82 -1.44 -4.33
C ASN A 116 -29.33 -0.98 -2.94
N PRO A 117 -29.87 0.25 -2.82
CA PRO A 117 -30.27 0.81 -1.53
C PRO A 117 -31.43 0.07 -0.85
N THR A 118 -32.17 -0.79 -1.57
CA THR A 118 -33.26 -1.61 -1.03
C THR A 118 -32.82 -3.03 -0.67
N SER A 119 -31.52 -3.33 -0.68
CA SER A 119 -31.01 -4.65 -0.32
C SER A 119 -31.34 -5.03 1.12
N THR A 120 -31.72 -6.29 1.33
CA THR A 120 -31.99 -6.89 2.65
C THR A 120 -30.78 -7.66 3.22
N ALA A 121 -29.61 -7.56 2.58
CA ALA A 121 -28.37 -8.12 3.11
C ALA A 121 -28.02 -7.54 4.49
N ALA A 122 -27.12 -8.21 5.22
CA ALA A 122 -26.79 -7.80 6.58
C ALA A 122 -26.25 -6.36 6.62
N SER A 123 -26.53 -5.65 7.71
CA SER A 123 -25.90 -4.35 7.94
C SER A 123 -24.44 -4.53 8.35
N LEU A 124 -23.59 -3.58 8.01
CA LEU A 124 -22.24 -3.49 8.57
C LEU A 124 -22.30 -3.32 10.10
N PRO A 125 -21.24 -3.71 10.83
CA PRO A 125 -21.08 -3.28 12.22
C PRO A 125 -21.03 -1.73 12.31
N PRO A 126 -21.17 -1.16 13.52
CA PRO A 126 -21.09 0.29 13.71
C PRO A 126 -19.87 0.87 12.99
N SER A 127 -20.10 1.80 12.07
CA SER A 127 -19.04 2.35 11.21
C SER A 127 -18.49 3.63 11.83
N ASP A 128 -17.17 3.82 11.74
CA ASP A 128 -16.50 4.98 12.33
C ASP A 128 -16.67 6.25 11.47
N ALA A 129 -16.86 6.08 10.16
CA ALA A 129 -17.29 7.13 9.25
C ALA A 129 -18.24 6.58 8.18
N MET A 130 -19.02 7.48 7.57
CA MET A 130 -20.02 7.14 6.57
C MET A 130 -19.98 8.13 5.42
N PHE A 131 -19.99 7.61 4.20
CA PHE A 131 -20.09 8.38 2.96
C PHE A 131 -21.01 7.64 1.99
N ASP A 132 -21.63 8.36 1.07
CA ASP A 132 -22.68 7.81 0.22
C ASP A 132 -22.26 7.82 -1.26
N PHE A 133 -21.27 6.98 -1.60
CA PHE A 133 -20.91 6.63 -2.97
C PHE A 133 -20.54 5.15 -3.06
N ASP A 134 -20.76 4.54 -4.21
CA ASP A 134 -20.48 3.12 -4.44
C ASP A 134 -19.08 2.92 -5.02
N ILE A 135 -18.48 1.76 -4.78
CA ILE A 135 -17.24 1.33 -5.43
C ILE A 135 -17.47 0.02 -6.18
N ALA A 136 -16.81 -0.13 -7.33
CA ALA A 136 -16.98 -1.32 -8.14
C ALA A 136 -16.27 -2.52 -7.48
N ASN A 137 -16.87 -3.71 -7.57
CA ASN A 137 -16.21 -4.95 -7.14
C ASN A 137 -15.26 -5.55 -8.20
N ALA A 138 -15.56 -5.41 -9.50
CA ALA A 138 -14.74 -5.96 -10.59
C ALA A 138 -13.36 -5.28 -10.74
N GLY A 139 -13.21 -4.07 -10.22
CA GLY A 139 -11.91 -3.38 -10.16
C GLY A 139 -12.03 -1.88 -9.96
N GLY A 140 -11.04 -1.32 -9.29
CA GLY A 140 -11.01 0.09 -8.90
C GLY A 140 -9.70 0.44 -8.21
N LYS A 141 -9.56 1.71 -7.83
CA LYS A 141 -8.34 2.27 -7.25
C LYS A 141 -8.70 3.13 -6.05
N LEU A 142 -8.00 2.95 -4.95
CA LEU A 142 -8.14 3.73 -3.73
C LEU A 142 -6.84 4.42 -3.38
N GLN A 143 -6.94 5.67 -2.97
CA GLN A 143 -5.83 6.44 -2.41
C GLN A 143 -6.19 6.95 -1.03
N LEU A 144 -5.31 6.72 -0.08
CA LEU A 144 -5.33 7.40 1.21
C LEU A 144 -4.28 8.51 1.17
N LEU A 145 -4.68 9.74 1.44
CA LEU A 145 -3.80 10.88 1.55
C LEU A 145 -3.92 11.49 2.94
N ASP A 146 -2.83 12.02 3.48
CA ASP A 146 -2.89 12.80 4.71
C ASP A 146 -3.53 14.18 4.48
N ASN A 147 -3.66 14.96 5.56
CA ASN A 147 -4.26 16.29 5.53
C ASN A 147 -3.45 17.33 4.74
N THR A 148 -2.22 17.01 4.33
CA THR A 148 -1.40 17.84 3.42
C THR A 148 -1.54 17.42 1.96
N GLY A 149 -2.25 16.31 1.69
CA GLY A 149 -2.36 15.72 0.36
C GLY A 149 -1.18 14.82 0.00
N LYS A 150 -0.34 14.43 0.96
CA LYS A 150 0.70 13.42 0.73
C LYS A 150 0.06 12.04 0.69
N LEU A 151 0.44 11.24 -0.30
CA LEU A 151 -0.02 9.86 -0.41
C LEU A 151 0.53 9.02 0.75
N ILE A 152 -0.38 8.32 1.44
CA ILE A 152 -0.09 7.40 2.53
C ILE A 152 -0.18 5.95 2.05
N ASP A 153 -1.23 5.60 1.32
CA ASP A 153 -1.39 4.25 0.77
C ASP A 153 -2.14 4.29 -0.57
N TYR A 154 -1.87 3.29 -1.41
CA TYR A 154 -2.46 3.13 -2.72
C TYR A 154 -2.81 1.66 -2.97
N VAL A 155 -4.07 1.39 -3.31
CA VAL A 155 -4.55 0.06 -3.65
C VAL A 155 -5.28 0.11 -4.99
N GLY A 156 -4.67 -0.47 -6.02
CA GLY A 156 -5.38 -0.86 -7.24
C GLY A 156 -5.81 -2.32 -7.13
N TYR A 157 -7.07 -2.62 -7.43
CA TYR A 157 -7.62 -3.96 -7.30
C TYR A 157 -8.41 -4.40 -8.54
N GLY A 158 -8.50 -5.71 -8.75
CA GLY A 158 -9.21 -6.33 -9.87
C GLY A 158 -8.66 -5.88 -11.21
N THR A 159 -9.52 -5.34 -12.07
CA THR A 159 -9.18 -4.85 -13.41
C THR A 159 -8.47 -3.49 -13.44
N ALA A 160 -8.02 -2.96 -12.28
CA ALA A 160 -7.34 -1.66 -12.22
C ALA A 160 -6.12 -1.59 -13.16
N ASN A 161 -6.06 -0.54 -13.97
CA ASN A 161 -4.93 -0.25 -14.85
C ASN A 161 -3.72 0.37 -14.13
N PHE A 162 -3.83 0.60 -12.83
CA PHE A 162 -2.76 1.16 -12.00
C PHE A 162 -2.86 0.66 -10.57
N TYR A 163 -1.73 0.26 -10.01
CA TYR A 163 -1.59 -0.41 -8.72
C TYR A 163 -0.16 -0.24 -8.21
N ASN A 164 0.06 -0.47 -6.91
CA ASN A 164 1.40 -0.50 -6.36
C ASN A 164 2.08 -1.86 -6.65
N GLY A 165 3.35 -1.84 -7.05
CA GLY A 165 4.16 -3.03 -7.35
C GLY A 165 3.82 -3.71 -8.68
N THR A 166 3.95 -5.04 -8.72
CA THR A 166 3.94 -5.81 -9.98
C THR A 166 2.57 -6.25 -10.46
N GLY A 167 1.52 -6.12 -9.63
CA GLY A 167 0.16 -6.49 -9.98
C GLY A 167 -0.89 -5.86 -9.06
N ALA A 168 -2.13 -5.78 -9.55
CA ALA A 168 -3.27 -5.36 -8.76
C ALA A 168 -3.57 -6.35 -7.63
N ALA A 169 -4.14 -5.86 -6.53
CA ALA A 169 -4.80 -6.71 -5.54
C ALA A 169 -5.94 -7.50 -6.23
N PRO A 170 -6.29 -8.70 -5.76
CA PRO A 170 -7.41 -9.45 -6.32
C PRO A 170 -8.73 -8.68 -6.13
N ALA A 171 -9.66 -8.84 -7.09
CA ALA A 171 -10.97 -8.21 -7.04
C ALA A 171 -11.80 -8.74 -5.85
N PRO A 172 -12.49 -7.88 -5.07
CA PRO A 172 -13.54 -8.34 -4.17
C PRO A 172 -14.73 -8.93 -4.96
N SER A 173 -15.67 -9.53 -4.25
CA SER A 173 -16.93 -10.04 -4.80
C SER A 173 -18.12 -9.56 -3.97
N VAL A 174 -19.32 -10.05 -4.29
CA VAL A 174 -20.51 -9.83 -3.44
C VAL A 174 -20.37 -10.47 -2.05
N THR A 175 -19.54 -11.49 -1.86
CA THR A 175 -19.34 -12.16 -0.56
C THR A 175 -17.98 -11.92 0.07
N ASN A 176 -16.96 -11.67 -0.75
CA ASN A 176 -15.56 -11.57 -0.33
C ASN A 176 -15.04 -10.13 -0.44
N ALA A 177 -14.22 -9.72 0.52
CA ALA A 177 -13.42 -8.52 0.44
C ALA A 177 -12.02 -8.82 -0.10
N SER A 178 -11.43 -7.84 -0.79
CA SER A 178 -9.98 -7.83 -1.01
C SER A 178 -9.32 -7.39 0.29
N THR A 179 -8.59 -8.31 0.91
CA THR A 179 -8.10 -8.20 2.29
C THR A 179 -6.57 -8.19 2.30
N ARG A 180 -5.99 -7.16 2.92
CA ARG A 180 -4.56 -7.08 3.16
C ARG A 180 -4.14 -8.20 4.11
N ARG A 181 -3.15 -8.98 3.69
CA ARG A 181 -2.63 -10.16 4.39
C ARG A 181 -2.08 -9.79 5.77
N ASN A 182 -1.98 -10.82 6.61
CA ASN A 182 -1.49 -10.71 7.98
C ASN A 182 -2.22 -9.61 8.78
N ASN A 183 -3.56 -9.58 8.70
CA ASN A 183 -4.42 -8.62 9.39
C ASN A 183 -4.13 -7.14 9.07
N GLY A 184 -3.50 -6.85 7.94
CA GLY A 184 -3.08 -5.51 7.53
C GLY A 184 -1.60 -5.22 7.75
N CYS A 185 -0.84 -6.09 8.44
CA CYS A 185 0.58 -5.88 8.69
C CYS A 185 1.48 -6.11 7.47
N GLN A 186 1.00 -6.83 6.45
CA GLN A 186 1.77 -7.07 5.23
C GLN A 186 1.62 -5.90 4.26
N ASP A 187 2.70 -5.13 4.11
CA ASP A 187 2.80 -4.02 3.17
C ASP A 187 4.19 -4.02 2.53
N THR A 188 4.34 -4.83 1.48
CA THR A 188 5.56 -4.98 0.69
C THR A 188 5.64 -3.97 -0.45
N GLY A 189 4.67 -3.07 -0.55
CA GLY A 189 4.58 -2.11 -1.66
C GLY A 189 4.14 -2.80 -2.95
N ASN A 190 3.47 -3.95 -2.85
CA ASN A 190 2.99 -4.71 -4.00
C ASN A 190 1.59 -5.23 -3.73
N ASN A 191 0.58 -4.62 -4.34
CA ASN A 191 -0.82 -4.92 -4.03
C ASN A 191 -1.18 -6.40 -4.27
N ASN A 192 -0.65 -7.05 -5.30
CA ASN A 192 -0.88 -8.48 -5.53
C ASN A 192 -0.24 -9.36 -4.44
N ALA A 193 0.95 -8.99 -3.97
CA ALA A 193 1.65 -9.70 -2.89
C ALA A 193 1.07 -9.37 -1.50
N ASP A 194 0.40 -8.24 -1.34
CA ASP A 194 -0.11 -7.78 -0.05
C ASP A 194 -1.58 -8.14 0.19
N PHE A 195 -2.37 -8.43 -0.86
CA PHE A 195 -3.79 -8.70 -0.73
C PHE A 195 -4.20 -10.11 -1.18
N THR A 196 -5.22 -10.64 -0.52
CA THR A 196 -5.92 -11.88 -0.87
C THR A 196 -7.44 -11.66 -0.81
N THR A 197 -8.24 -12.50 -1.45
CA THR A 197 -9.69 -12.47 -1.24
C THR A 197 -10.08 -13.40 -0.10
N LEU A 198 -10.88 -12.88 0.83
CA LEU A 198 -11.45 -13.62 1.96
C LEU A 198 -12.89 -13.18 2.19
N ALA A 199 -13.68 -13.96 2.92
CA ALA A 199 -15.02 -13.55 3.34
C ALA A 199 -14.97 -12.15 3.99
N ALA A 200 -15.90 -11.28 3.61
CA ALA A 200 -15.93 -9.91 4.12
C ALA A 200 -16.08 -9.91 5.66
N THR A 201 -15.10 -9.34 6.36
CA THR A 201 -15.04 -9.29 7.83
C THR A 201 -14.70 -7.86 8.29
N PRO A 202 -15.63 -6.90 8.11
CA PRO A 202 -15.38 -5.49 8.42
C PRO A 202 -15.10 -5.29 9.92
N ARG A 203 -14.08 -4.49 10.22
CA ARG A 203 -13.63 -4.12 11.57
C ARG A 203 -13.56 -2.62 11.73
N ASN A 204 -13.94 -2.15 12.90
CA ASN A 204 -13.98 -0.75 13.31
C ASN A 204 -13.02 -0.50 14.49
N THR A 205 -13.02 0.73 15.02
CA THR A 205 -12.16 1.09 16.18
C THR A 205 -12.44 0.26 17.44
N GLY A 206 -13.68 -0.22 17.61
CA GLY A 206 -14.09 -1.11 18.71
C GLY A 206 -13.65 -2.57 18.57
N SER A 207 -13.13 -2.97 17.40
CA SER A 207 -12.70 -4.35 17.15
C SER A 207 -11.42 -4.69 17.92
N ALA A 208 -11.15 -5.99 18.12
CA ALA A 208 -9.90 -6.44 18.72
C ALA A 208 -8.70 -5.93 17.91
N GLY A 209 -7.66 -5.44 18.61
CA GLY A 209 -6.48 -4.89 17.95
C GLY A 209 -5.48 -5.98 17.57
N VAL A 210 -4.63 -5.67 16.60
CA VAL A 210 -3.53 -6.52 16.14
C VAL A 210 -2.23 -5.73 16.13
N SER A 211 -1.20 -6.24 16.81
CA SER A 211 0.13 -5.63 16.77
C SER A 211 0.97 -6.23 15.64
N CYS A 212 1.56 -5.38 14.81
CA CYS A 212 2.56 -5.82 13.84
C CYS A 212 3.91 -6.07 14.50
N ALA A 213 4.70 -6.98 13.93
CA ALA A 213 5.99 -7.35 14.50
C ALA A 213 6.96 -6.16 14.55
N ALA A 214 7.67 -6.04 15.67
CA ALA A 214 8.83 -5.17 15.82
C ALA A 214 9.97 -5.64 14.88
N PRO A 215 10.91 -4.76 14.51
CA PRO A 215 12.07 -5.16 13.74
C PRO A 215 12.94 -6.15 14.53
N THR A 216 13.77 -6.91 13.83
CA THR A 216 14.82 -7.76 14.42
C THR A 216 16.14 -7.52 13.70
N ILE A 217 17.27 -7.65 14.41
CA ILE A 217 18.61 -7.68 13.81
C ILE A 217 19.13 -9.11 13.96
N THR A 218 19.56 -9.71 12.85
CA THR A 218 20.11 -11.07 12.83
C THR A 218 21.62 -11.07 12.65
N SER A 219 22.17 -10.13 11.89
CA SER A 219 23.62 -9.97 11.73
C SER A 219 23.98 -8.57 11.22
N PHE A 220 25.27 -8.24 11.28
CA PHE A 220 25.81 -7.03 10.68
C PHE A 220 27.27 -7.23 10.25
N THR A 221 27.71 -6.47 9.24
CA THR A 221 29.09 -6.53 8.74
C THR A 221 29.52 -5.20 8.10
N PRO A 222 30.77 -4.74 8.29
CA PRO A 222 31.78 -5.31 9.16
C PRO A 222 31.42 -5.14 10.65
N ALA A 223 31.98 -5.99 11.52
CA ALA A 223 31.71 -5.93 12.97
C ALA A 223 32.39 -4.75 13.69
N SER A 224 33.38 -4.14 13.04
CA SER A 224 34.11 -2.97 13.54
C SER A 224 34.67 -2.16 12.38
N GLY A 225 34.86 -0.86 12.58
CA GLY A 225 35.56 0.00 11.63
C GLY A 225 35.70 1.42 12.18
N PRO A 226 36.55 2.25 11.55
CA PRO A 226 36.65 3.67 11.90
C PRO A 226 35.37 4.43 11.56
N ILE A 227 35.32 5.70 11.97
CA ILE A 227 34.36 6.69 11.44
C ILE A 227 34.22 6.57 9.90
N ASN A 228 33.00 6.75 9.40
CA ASN A 228 32.63 6.64 7.98
C ASN A 228 32.62 5.20 7.41
N SER A 229 32.87 4.19 8.23
CA SER A 229 32.61 2.80 7.82
C SER A 229 31.13 2.61 7.52
N VAL A 230 30.83 1.91 6.42
CA VAL A 230 29.46 1.50 6.08
C VAL A 230 29.23 0.11 6.64
N VAL A 231 28.22 -0.02 7.51
CA VAL A 231 27.79 -1.28 8.10
C VAL A 231 26.50 -1.72 7.43
N THR A 232 26.51 -2.92 6.85
CA THR A 232 25.31 -3.61 6.41
C THR A 232 24.70 -4.33 7.62
N ILE A 233 23.45 -4.03 7.91
CA ILE A 233 22.65 -4.62 8.99
C ILE A 233 21.57 -5.50 8.33
N THR A 234 21.54 -6.77 8.71
CA THR A 234 20.59 -7.77 8.20
C THR A 234 19.60 -8.14 9.31
N GLY A 235 18.33 -8.34 8.94
CA GLY A 235 17.26 -8.56 9.90
C GLY A 235 15.88 -8.72 9.28
N THR A 236 14.84 -8.29 9.99
CA THR A 236 13.47 -8.23 9.48
C THR A 236 12.76 -6.97 9.98
N GLY A 237 11.68 -6.56 9.29
CA GLY A 237 10.83 -5.46 9.72
C GLY A 237 11.47 -4.07 9.58
N PHE A 238 12.47 -3.90 8.71
CA PHE A 238 13.20 -2.64 8.52
C PHE A 238 12.48 -1.60 7.65
N THR A 239 11.40 -1.98 6.97
CA THR A 239 10.53 -1.04 6.28
C THR A 239 10.13 0.11 7.20
N GLY A 240 10.39 1.34 6.77
CA GLY A 240 10.02 2.53 7.54
C GLY A 240 10.89 2.78 8.76
N ALA A 241 12.10 2.19 8.84
CA ALA A 241 13.06 2.54 9.88
C ALA A 241 13.37 4.04 9.86
N THR A 242 13.33 4.65 11.04
CA THR A 242 13.53 6.10 11.21
C THR A 242 14.85 6.42 11.88
N VAL A 243 15.41 5.46 12.63
CA VAL A 243 16.68 5.64 13.34
C VAL A 243 17.50 4.37 13.30
N VAL A 244 18.79 4.52 13.01
CA VAL A 244 19.83 3.52 13.27
C VAL A 244 20.82 4.14 14.24
N ARG A 245 21.22 3.41 15.28
CA ARG A 245 22.28 3.84 16.22
C ARG A 245 23.38 2.79 16.32
N PHE A 246 24.60 3.29 16.49
CA PHE A 246 25.76 2.55 16.96
C PHE A 246 26.02 2.96 18.40
N ASN A 247 25.79 2.03 19.33
CA ASN A 247 25.70 2.32 20.76
C ASN A 247 24.68 3.46 21.03
N SER A 248 25.08 4.52 21.71
CA SER A 248 24.24 5.70 21.96
C SER A 248 24.22 6.72 20.81
N THR A 249 25.06 6.56 19.78
CA THR A 249 25.25 7.57 18.72
C THR A 249 24.41 7.22 17.49
N ALA A 250 23.62 8.17 16.99
CA ALA A 250 22.90 8.01 15.73
C ALA A 250 23.89 7.81 14.57
N ALA A 251 23.56 6.93 13.64
CA ALA A 251 24.31 6.78 12.39
C ALA A 251 24.37 8.13 11.65
N ALA A 252 25.48 8.40 10.96
CA ALA A 252 25.64 9.63 10.18
C ALA A 252 24.61 9.69 9.05
N SER A 253 24.32 8.54 8.48
CA SER A 253 23.26 8.30 7.51
C SER A 253 22.91 6.82 7.53
N PHE A 254 21.75 6.48 6.99
CA PHE A 254 21.41 5.10 6.67
C PHE A 254 20.43 5.05 5.49
N SER A 255 20.36 3.90 4.85
CA SER A 255 19.40 3.59 3.79
C SER A 255 18.74 2.24 4.10
N VAL A 256 17.42 2.19 3.98
CA VAL A 256 16.66 0.93 4.01
C VAL A 256 16.66 0.40 2.59
N THR A 257 17.42 -0.66 2.32
CA THR A 257 17.48 -1.31 1.01
C THR A 257 16.21 -2.10 0.74
N ASP A 258 15.78 -2.87 1.74
CA ASP A 258 14.54 -3.64 1.75
C ASP A 258 14.11 -3.92 3.21
N ALA A 259 13.04 -4.70 3.40
CA ALA A 259 12.52 -5.02 4.73
C ALA A 259 13.48 -5.83 5.62
N SER A 260 14.58 -6.35 5.06
CA SER A 260 15.57 -7.20 5.73
C SER A 260 16.99 -6.65 5.72
N THR A 261 17.25 -5.56 4.98
CA THR A 261 18.60 -5.02 4.81
C THR A 261 18.64 -3.50 4.97
N ILE A 262 19.51 -3.02 5.86
CA ILE A 262 19.87 -1.61 6.02
C ILE A 262 21.37 -1.45 5.76
N THR A 263 21.77 -0.34 5.14
CA THR A 263 23.16 0.14 5.18
C THR A 263 23.23 1.40 6.02
N ALA A 264 24.18 1.48 6.96
CA ALA A 264 24.32 2.61 7.89
C ALA A 264 25.77 3.05 8.03
N THR A 265 26.01 4.36 8.03
CA THR A 265 27.36 4.93 8.13
C THR A 265 27.67 5.34 9.56
N VAL A 266 28.82 4.90 10.08
CA VAL A 266 29.30 5.22 11.43
C VAL A 266 29.63 6.72 11.54
N ALA A 267 28.99 7.41 12.49
CA ALA A 267 29.19 8.84 12.73
C ALA A 267 30.45 9.17 13.54
N ALA A 268 30.87 10.43 13.47
CA ALA A 268 31.90 10.97 14.36
C ALA A 268 31.49 10.82 15.83
N GLY A 269 32.47 10.51 16.70
CA GLY A 269 32.21 10.32 18.13
C GLY A 269 31.47 9.02 18.50
N THR A 270 31.25 8.12 17.54
CA THR A 270 30.71 6.78 17.83
C THR A 270 31.71 5.96 18.65
N THR A 271 31.20 5.29 19.68
CA THR A 271 31.93 4.26 20.44
C THR A 271 31.38 2.88 20.08
N SER A 272 32.20 1.84 20.25
CA SER A 272 31.75 0.46 20.05
C SER A 272 30.63 0.09 21.03
N GLY A 273 29.65 -0.65 20.54
CA GLY A 273 28.50 -1.12 21.32
C GLY A 273 27.44 -1.74 20.43
N ALA A 274 26.25 -1.97 21.00
CA ALA A 274 25.13 -2.59 20.29
C ALA A 274 24.65 -1.72 19.11
N ILE A 275 24.11 -2.35 18.08
CA ILE A 275 23.45 -1.65 16.97
C ILE A 275 21.96 -1.70 17.24
N SER A 276 21.27 -0.56 17.14
CA SER A 276 19.80 -0.55 17.25
C SER A 276 19.14 0.00 15.99
N VAL A 277 18.01 -0.59 15.60
CA VAL A 277 17.15 -0.11 14.51
C VAL A 277 15.77 0.17 15.07
N THR A 278 15.28 1.39 14.90
CA THR A 278 13.94 1.81 15.34
C THR A 278 13.02 1.96 14.14
N THR A 279 11.85 1.33 14.19
CA THR A 279 10.72 1.58 13.28
C THR A 279 9.50 2.04 14.08
N SER A 280 8.40 2.32 13.40
CA SER A 280 7.12 2.64 14.04
C SER A 280 6.54 1.46 14.86
N ASN A 281 7.04 0.24 14.68
CA ASN A 281 6.61 -0.96 15.40
C ASN A 281 7.49 -1.32 16.60
N GLY A 282 8.56 -0.58 16.85
CA GLY A 282 9.48 -0.83 17.97
C GLY A 282 10.95 -0.69 17.61
N THR A 283 11.82 -1.16 18.50
CA THR A 283 13.28 -1.10 18.33
C THR A 283 13.90 -2.49 18.46
N ALA A 284 14.77 -2.84 17.52
CA ALA A 284 15.67 -3.99 17.58
C ALA A 284 17.02 -3.57 18.18
N THR A 285 17.72 -4.48 18.86
CA THR A 285 19.08 -4.28 19.39
C THR A 285 19.88 -5.58 19.28
#